data_AF-A0A951JLH0-F1
#
_entry.id   AF-A0A951JLH0-F1
#
_cell.length_a   1.000
_cell.length_b   1.000
_cell.length_c   1.000
_cell.angle_alpha   90.00
_cell.angle_beta   90.00
_cell.angle_gamma   90.00
#
_symmetry.space_group_name_H-M   'P 1'
#
loop_
_entity.id
_entity.type
_entity.pdbx_description
1 polymer ?
#
loop_
_entity_poly.entity_id
_entity_poly.type
_entity_poly.pdbx_seq_one_letter_code
_entity_poly.pdbx_strand_id
1 'polypeptide(L)'
;LEALRGIYFDKDPFTTVERDKDGAMLVEHNCPYLTAAMDEPRLCSVTISTMKRLLGVDVERTQRFQQGDGRCVFRIRENQAVPKRFRFDWEDKS
;
A
#
# COMPACT_ATOMS: atom_id res chain seq x y z
N LEU A 1 -11.94 1.43 -2.71
CA LEU A 1 -11.67 -0.03 -2.61
C LEU A 1 -11.63 -0.70 -3.98
N GLU A 2 -12.65 -0.57 -4.83
CA GLU A 2 -12.61 -1.11 -6.20
C GLU A 2 -11.44 -0.57 -7.04
N ALA A 3 -11.07 0.70 -6.89
CA ALA A 3 -9.91 1.28 -7.59
C ALA A 3 -8.55 0.64 -7.22
N LEU A 4 -8.41 0.05 -6.03
CA LEU A 4 -7.18 -0.65 -5.63
C LEU A 4 -7.03 -2.00 -6.36
N ARG A 5 -8.16 -2.64 -6.69
CA ARG A 5 -8.23 -3.85 -7.52
C ARG A 5 -7.82 -3.62 -8.98
N GLY A 6 -7.51 -2.37 -9.36
CA GLY A 6 -6.97 -2.05 -10.67
C GLY A 6 -5.43 -2.07 -10.72
N ILE A 7 -4.74 -1.97 -9.57
CA ILE A 7 -3.28 -2.02 -9.49
C ILE A 7 -2.80 -3.47 -9.41
N TYR A 8 -3.49 -4.27 -8.60
CA TYR A 8 -3.33 -5.71 -8.48
C TYR A 8 -4.50 -6.33 -9.22
N PHE A 9 -4.29 -7.32 -10.09
CA PHE A 9 -5.33 -7.92 -10.93
C PHE A 9 -6.67 -8.07 -10.17
N ASP A 10 -7.81 -7.88 -10.84
CA ASP A 10 -9.17 -7.87 -10.25
C ASP A 10 -9.51 -9.13 -9.41
N LYS A 11 -8.66 -10.16 -9.49
CA LYS A 11 -8.61 -11.36 -8.66
C LYS A 11 -7.16 -11.82 -8.40
N ASP A 12 -6.29 -10.92 -7.99
CA ASP A 12 -4.91 -11.27 -7.63
C ASP A 12 -4.93 -12.24 -6.44
N PRO A 13 -4.53 -13.51 -6.62
CA PRO A 13 -4.55 -14.50 -5.54
C PRO A 13 -3.57 -14.16 -4.41
N PHE A 14 -2.70 -13.18 -4.60
CA PHE A 14 -1.69 -12.75 -3.64
C PHE A 14 -2.07 -11.47 -2.89
N THR A 15 -3.25 -10.90 -3.14
CA THR A 15 -3.75 -9.77 -2.37
C THR A 15 -5.14 -10.01 -1.80
N THR A 16 -5.36 -9.57 -0.56
CA THR A 16 -6.66 -9.65 0.11
C THR A 16 -7.05 -8.28 0.65
N VAL A 17 -8.35 -8.02 0.70
CA VAL A 17 -8.90 -6.85 1.40
C VAL A 17 -9.49 -7.34 2.71
N GLU A 18 -9.00 -6.78 3.80
CA GLU A 18 -9.51 -7.04 5.15
C GLU A 18 -10.09 -5.75 5.73
N ARG A 19 -10.98 -5.88 6.73
CA ARG A 19 -11.53 -4.76 7.49
C ARG A 19 -11.51 -5.10 8.98
N ASP A 20 -11.12 -4.14 9.79
CA ASP A 20 -11.22 -4.21 11.25
C ASP A 20 -11.86 -2.93 11.81
N LYS A 21 -11.75 -2.72 13.13
CA LYS A 21 -12.25 -1.53 13.83
C LYS A 21 -11.60 -0.21 13.39
N ASP A 22 -10.39 -0.26 12.83
CA ASP A 22 -9.58 0.88 12.44
C ASP A 22 -9.65 1.16 10.92
N GLY A 23 -10.48 0.40 10.20
CA GLY A 23 -10.81 0.63 8.78
C GLY A 23 -10.41 -0.52 7.86
N ALA A 24 -10.35 -0.22 6.56
CA ALA A 24 -9.93 -1.18 5.54
C ALA A 24 -8.41 -1.29 5.44
N MET A 25 -7.94 -2.48 5.10
CA MET A 25 -6.55 -2.74 4.77
C MET A 25 -6.44 -3.63 3.52
N LEU A 26 -5.41 -3.38 2.73
CA LEU A 26 -4.99 -4.29 1.67
C LEU A 26 -3.78 -5.06 2.19
N VAL A 27 -3.85 -6.38 2.15
CA VAL A 27 -2.75 -7.28 2.52
C VAL A 27 -2.17 -7.86 1.25
N GLU A 28 -0.87 -7.67 1.04
CA GLU A 28 -0.09 -8.24 -0.06
C GLU A 28 0.77 -9.38 0.51
N HIS A 29 0.44 -10.61 0.14
CA HIS A 29 1.12 -11.83 0.56
C HIS A 29 2.31 -12.20 -0.34
N ASN A 30 2.38 -11.64 -1.54
CA ASN A 30 3.51 -11.82 -2.45
C ASN A 30 3.80 -10.51 -3.17
N CYS A 31 4.87 -9.82 -2.76
CA CYS A 31 5.25 -8.57 -3.40
C CYS A 31 5.89 -8.83 -4.77
N PRO A 32 5.33 -8.30 -5.88
CA PRO A 32 5.86 -8.55 -7.23
C PRO A 32 7.26 -7.96 -7.43
N TYR A 33 7.67 -7.02 -6.59
CA TYR A 33 8.98 -6.37 -6.65
C TYR A 33 9.89 -6.77 -5.49
N LEU A 34 9.57 -7.81 -4.71
CA LEU A 34 10.23 -8.13 -3.44
C LEU A 34 11.76 -8.02 -3.54
N THR A 35 12.39 -8.74 -4.46
CA THR A 35 13.85 -8.73 -4.63
C THR A 35 14.39 -7.33 -4.90
N ALA A 36 13.78 -6.59 -5.83
CA ALA A 36 14.20 -5.22 -6.15
C ALA A 36 13.93 -4.24 -4.99
N ALA A 37 12.85 -4.45 -4.24
CA ALA A 37 12.44 -3.63 -3.11
C ALA A 37 13.27 -3.88 -1.84
N MET A 38 14.01 -5.00 -1.77
CA MET A 38 15.02 -5.23 -0.74
C MET A 38 16.26 -4.37 -0.98
N ASP A 39 16.71 -4.26 -2.23
CA ASP A 39 17.88 -3.46 -2.60
C ASP A 39 17.55 -1.97 -2.69
N GLU A 40 16.34 -1.63 -3.15
CA GLU A 40 15.86 -0.25 -3.27
C GLU A 40 14.48 -0.08 -2.60
N PRO A 41 14.44 0.09 -1.26
CA PRO A 41 13.18 0.27 -0.52
C PRO A 41 12.32 1.45 -0.98
N ARG A 42 12.91 2.44 -1.67
CA ARG A 42 12.18 3.58 -2.23
C ARG A 42 11.16 3.17 -3.29
N LEU A 43 11.33 2.02 -3.95
CA LEU A 43 10.33 1.48 -4.89
C LEU A 43 8.97 1.30 -4.23
N CYS A 44 8.93 0.94 -2.95
CA CYS A 44 7.67 0.74 -2.24
C CYS A 44 6.90 2.05 -1.98
N SER A 45 7.58 3.20 -1.96
CA SER A 45 6.93 4.51 -1.85
C SER A 45 6.09 4.83 -3.08
N VAL A 46 6.42 4.26 -4.24
CA VAL A 46 5.62 4.40 -5.47
C VAL A 46 4.25 3.76 -5.29
N THR A 47 4.19 2.56 -4.72
CA THR A 47 2.93 1.87 -4.43
C THR A 47 2.05 2.71 -3.51
N ILE A 48 2.59 3.19 -2.39
CA ILE A 48 1.85 4.05 -1.45
C ILE A 48 1.36 5.33 -2.13
N SER A 49 2.25 6.06 -2.81
CA SER A 49 1.91 7.30 -3.50
C SER A 49 0.79 7.08 -4.53
N THR A 50 0.82 5.95 -5.24
CA THR A 50 -0.21 5.56 -6.20
C THR A 50 -1.54 5.28 -5.50
N MET A 51 -1.52 4.52 -4.39
CA MET A 51 -2.72 4.24 -3.60
C MET A 51 -3.35 5.51 -3.02
N LYS A 52 -2.55 6.39 -2.39
CA LYS A 52 -3.03 7.69 -1.87
C LYS A 52 -3.70 8.52 -2.96
N ARG A 53 -3.07 8.59 -4.15
CA ARG A 53 -3.62 9.33 -5.29
C ARG A 53 -4.93 8.73 -5.81
N LEU A 54 -5.02 7.41 -5.95
CA LEU A 54 -6.21 6.74 -6.49
C LEU A 54 -7.39 6.77 -5.51
N LEU A 55 -7.12 6.66 -4.21
CA LEU A 55 -8.14 6.62 -3.17
C LEU A 55 -8.54 8.01 -2.67
N GLY A 56 -7.68 9.01 -2.81
CA GLY A 56 -7.91 10.36 -2.29
C GLY A 56 -7.81 10.48 -0.77
N VAL A 57 -7.32 9.44 -0.10
CA VAL A 57 -7.11 9.39 1.36
C VAL A 57 -5.71 8.91 1.69
N ASP A 58 -5.30 9.09 2.95
CA ASP A 58 -4.00 8.68 3.42
C ASP A 58 -3.90 7.15 3.50
N VAL A 59 -2.70 6.64 3.22
CA VAL A 59 -2.39 5.22 3.19
C VAL A 59 -1.03 5.00 3.85
N GLU A 60 -0.99 4.10 4.81
CA GLU A 60 0.21 3.79 5.59
C GLU A 60 0.53 2.30 5.44
N ARG A 61 1.80 1.94 5.21
CA ARG A 61 2.22 0.54 5.26
C ARG A 61 2.70 0.17 6.67
N THR A 62 1.91 -0.64 7.35
CA THR A 62 2.11 -1.00 8.77
C THR A 62 2.89 -2.31 8.97
N GLN A 63 3.00 -3.14 7.93
CA GLN A 63 3.86 -4.34 7.90
C GLN A 63 4.58 -4.40 6.56
N ARG A 64 5.80 -4.92 6.56
CA ARG A 64 6.73 -4.88 5.42
C ARG A 64 7.57 -6.15 5.35
N PHE A 65 7.74 -6.68 4.14
CA PHE A 65 8.74 -7.73 3.89
C PHE A 65 10.14 -7.33 4.34
N GLN A 66 10.53 -6.07 4.14
CA GLN A 66 11.86 -5.55 4.54
C GLN A 66 12.12 -5.64 6.05
N GLN A 67 11.08 -5.76 6.88
CA GLN A 67 11.20 -5.92 8.32
C GLN A 67 11.00 -7.38 8.79
N GLY A 68 10.83 -8.31 7.84
CA GLY A 68 10.64 -9.74 8.15
C GLY A 68 9.20 -10.15 8.42
N ASP A 69 8.20 -9.27 8.20
CA ASP A 69 6.79 -9.55 8.50
C ASP A 69 6.15 -10.62 7.58
N GLY A 70 6.84 -10.98 6.49
CA GLY A 70 6.34 -11.97 5.52
C GLY A 70 5.16 -11.51 4.66
N ARG A 71 4.76 -10.23 4.76
CA ARG A 71 3.72 -9.59 3.96
C ARG A 71 3.84 -8.07 4.03
N CYS A 72 3.21 -7.38 3.08
CA CYS A 72 2.95 -5.95 3.19
C CYS A 72 1.49 -5.72 3.61
N VAL A 73 1.24 -4.82 4.56
CA VAL A 73 -0.12 -4.43 4.95
C VAL A 73 -0.27 -2.92 4.76
N PHE A 74 -1.18 -2.51 3.88
CA PHE A 74 -1.50 -1.13 3.58
C PHE A 74 -2.81 -0.73 4.25
N ARG A 75 -2.72 0.10 5.29
CA ARG A 75 -3.85 0.64 6.04
C ARG A 75 -4.42 1.86 5.31
N ILE A 76 -5.73 1.84 5.04
CA ILE A 76 -6.43 2.93 4.37
C ILE A 76 -7.10 3.80 5.43
N ARG A 77 -6.65 5.06 5.56
CA ARG A 77 -7.21 6.02 6.53
C ARG A 77 -8.40 6.74 5.90
N GLU A 78 -9.55 6.07 5.81
CA GLU A 78 -10.77 6.56 5.12
C GLU A 78 -11.21 7.97 5.58
N ASN A 79 -10.89 8.38 6.80
CA ASN A 79 -11.22 9.69 7.38
C ASN A 79 -10.12 10.77 7.22
N GLN A 80 -9.03 10.47 6.54
CA GLN A 80 -7.88 11.38 6.38
C GLN A 80 -7.64 11.66 4.90
N ALA A 81 -8.31 12.68 4.36
CA ALA A 81 -8.18 13.04 2.95
C ALA A 81 -6.77 13.58 2.62
N VAL A 82 -6.27 13.26 1.42
CA VAL A 82 -5.05 13.86 0.87
C VAL A 82 -5.38 14.95 -0.16
N PRO A 83 -4.52 15.97 -0.36
CA PRO A 83 -4.77 17.03 -1.34
C PRO A 83 -4.92 16.49 -2.78
N LYS A 84 -5.86 17.05 -3.56
CA LYS A 84 -6.12 16.65 -4.96
C LYS A 84 -4.91 16.75 -5.89
N ARG A 85 -4.00 17.70 -5.63
CA ARG A 85 -2.68 17.79 -6.29
C ARG A 85 -1.63 17.08 -5.44
N PHE A 86 -1.80 15.78 -5.25
CA PHE A 86 -0.81 14.97 -4.56
C PHE A 86 0.48 14.94 -5.38
N ARG A 87 1.55 15.57 -4.85
CA ARG A 87 2.91 15.35 -5.33
C ARG A 87 3.39 14.06 -4.70
N PHE A 88 4.08 13.26 -5.50
CA PHE A 88 4.73 12.04 -5.04
C PHE A 88 5.47 12.29 -3.72
N ASP A 89 5.32 11.38 -2.78
CA ASP A 89 5.98 11.44 -1.48
C ASP A 89 6.75 10.15 -1.21
N TRP A 90 7.89 10.29 -0.56
CA TRP A 90 8.68 9.15 -0.11
C TRP A 90 8.11 8.69 1.23
N GLU A 91 7.97 7.39 1.41
CA GLU A 91 7.73 6.90 2.77
C GLU A 91 8.97 7.18 3.59
N ASP A 92 8.80 7.85 4.72
CA ASP A 92 9.87 8.03 5.68
C ASP A 92 10.48 6.67 6.02
N LYS A 93 11.82 6.63 6.08
CA LYS A 93 12.56 5.48 6.57
C LYS A 93 12.33 5.38 8.07
N SER A 94 11.30 4.66 8.49
CA SER A 94 11.22 4.14 9.86
C SER A 94 12.17 2.95 10.05
#